data_AF-A0A930RRV5-F1
#
_entry.id   AF-A0A930RRV5-F1
#
_cell.length_a   1.000
_cell.length_b   1.000
_cell.length_c   1.000
_cell.angle_alpha   90.00
_cell.angle_beta   90.00
_cell.angle_gamma   90.00
#
_symmetry.space_group_name_H-M   'P 1'
#
loop_
_entity.id
_entity.type
_entity.pdbx_description
1 polymer ?
#
loop_
_entity_poly.entity_id
_entity_poly.type
_entity_poly.pdbx_seq_one_letter_code
_entity_poly.pdbx_strand_id
1 'polypeptide(L)'
;QGDTIFVHAEENLESLEPLEKAPLVDVPEDFKGLTSFDVDFLEVNVADLAQSQELYRRLPDLARFIHLQEAQGEDLQVENKVTWDLSMIKVELAPFDVEDLKERLGDAVDFVHRKGTFLIAKDPSQIELWFEANQDQVHISYEE
;
A
#
# COMPACT_ATOMS: atom_id res chain seq x y z
N GLN A 1 -15.25 12.55 -7.69
CA GLN A 1 -15.32 11.93 -6.34
C GLN A 1 -16.05 10.61 -6.51
N GLY A 2 -15.43 9.51 -6.08
CA GLY A 2 -15.96 8.15 -6.29
C GLY A 2 -15.32 7.39 -7.47
N ASP A 3 -14.13 7.78 -7.92
CA ASP A 3 -13.39 7.02 -8.92
C ASP A 3 -12.66 5.86 -8.23
N THR A 4 -12.92 4.63 -8.66
CA THR A 4 -12.26 3.42 -8.14
C THR A 4 -11.09 3.05 -9.03
N ILE A 5 -9.89 3.01 -8.45
CA ILE A 5 -8.69 2.53 -9.15
C ILE A 5 -8.49 1.09 -8.73
N PHE A 6 -8.58 0.17 -9.68
CA PHE A 6 -8.25 -1.23 -9.47
C PHE A 6 -6.76 -1.45 -9.74
N VAL A 7 -6.07 -1.91 -8.72
CA VAL A 7 -4.75 -2.54 -8.89
C VAL A 7 -5.03 -4.04 -8.94
N HIS A 8 -4.82 -4.65 -10.10
CA HIS A 8 -5.03 -6.08 -10.32
C HIS A 8 -3.73 -6.69 -10.81
N ALA A 9 -3.30 -7.78 -10.17
CA ALA A 9 -2.34 -8.71 -10.76
C ALA A 9 -3.06 -9.58 -11.78
N GLU A 10 -2.61 -9.51 -13.03
CA GLU A 10 -3.12 -10.30 -14.15
C GLU A 10 -3.19 -11.79 -13.81
N GLU A 11 -4.33 -12.45 -14.07
CA GLU A 11 -4.54 -13.86 -13.70
C GLU A 11 -3.59 -14.83 -14.43
N ASN A 12 -3.13 -14.49 -15.65
CA ASN A 12 -2.16 -15.28 -16.41
C ASN A 12 -1.36 -14.41 -17.40
N LEU A 13 -0.03 -14.42 -17.27
CA LEU A 13 0.88 -13.72 -18.20
C LEU A 13 0.74 -14.19 -19.66
N GLU A 14 0.40 -15.46 -19.89
CA GLU A 14 0.19 -16.02 -21.23
C GLU A 14 -1.11 -15.55 -21.90
N SER A 15 -2.07 -15.06 -21.11
CA SER A 15 -3.32 -14.49 -21.63
C SER A 15 -3.25 -12.99 -21.91
N LEU A 16 -2.09 -12.36 -21.71
CA LEU A 16 -1.91 -10.94 -21.98
C LEU A 16 -1.95 -10.66 -23.48
N GLU A 17 -2.99 -9.94 -23.90
CA GLU A 17 -3.08 -9.40 -25.24
C GLU A 17 -2.64 -7.93 -25.24
N PRO A 18 -1.75 -7.51 -26.16
CA PRO A 18 -1.42 -6.10 -26.32
C PRO A 18 -2.67 -5.29 -26.62
N LEU A 19 -2.95 -4.27 -25.81
CA LEU A 19 -3.99 -3.31 -26.14
C LEU A 19 -3.60 -2.53 -27.39
N GLU A 20 -4.30 -2.74 -28.51
CA GLU A 20 -4.08 -1.97 -29.75
C GLU A 20 -4.36 -0.46 -29.56
N LYS A 21 -5.20 -0.12 -28.57
CA LYS A 21 -5.50 1.24 -28.13
C LYS A 21 -5.81 1.24 -26.64
N ALA A 22 -5.35 2.25 -25.91
CA ALA A 22 -5.72 2.42 -24.51
C ALA A 22 -7.26 2.45 -24.37
N PRO A 23 -7.84 1.82 -23.34
CA PRO A 23 -9.27 1.88 -23.10
C PRO A 23 -9.70 3.35 -23.06
N LEU A 24 -10.81 3.63 -23.76
CA LEU A 24 -11.39 4.95 -23.90
C LEU A 24 -11.85 5.45 -22.52
N VAL A 25 -10.95 6.11 -21.81
CA VAL A 25 -11.38 7.17 -20.90
C VAL A 25 -11.79 8.30 -21.84
N ASP A 26 -13.08 8.65 -21.86
CA ASP A 26 -13.55 9.87 -22.52
C ASP A 26 -12.99 11.05 -21.71
N VAL A 27 -11.75 11.41 -22.03
CA VAL A 27 -11.07 12.53 -21.41
C VAL A 27 -11.68 13.82 -21.98
N PRO A 28 -12.25 14.70 -21.14
CA PRO A 28 -12.74 16.00 -21.59
C PRO A 28 -11.66 16.75 -22.40
N GLU A 29 -12.03 17.43 -23.49
CA GLU A 29 -11.07 18.15 -24.36
C GLU A 29 -10.20 19.17 -23.60
N ASP A 30 -10.69 19.66 -22.46
CA ASP A 30 -10.05 20.62 -21.58
C ASP A 30 -9.36 19.99 -20.35
N PHE A 31 -9.40 18.67 -20.19
CA PHE A 31 -8.74 17.99 -19.07
C PHE A 31 -7.22 18.20 -19.11
N LYS A 32 -6.68 18.76 -18.03
CA LYS A 32 -5.25 19.03 -17.86
C LYS A 32 -4.54 18.04 -16.91
N GLY A 33 -5.28 17.06 -16.39
CA GLY A 33 -4.83 16.17 -15.33
C GLY A 33 -5.51 16.46 -13.99
N LEU A 34 -5.23 15.58 -13.02
CA LEU A 34 -5.63 15.79 -11.62
C LEU A 34 -4.63 16.73 -10.96
N THR A 35 -5.09 17.89 -10.48
CA THR A 35 -4.23 18.88 -9.81
C THR A 35 -3.97 18.52 -8.34
N SER A 36 -4.93 17.88 -7.70
CA SER A 36 -4.87 17.38 -6.32
C SER A 36 -5.95 16.32 -6.18
N PHE A 37 -5.60 15.22 -5.54
CA PHE A 37 -6.51 14.14 -5.20
C PHE A 37 -6.02 13.50 -3.91
N ASP A 38 -6.95 12.92 -3.18
CA ASP A 38 -6.68 12.09 -2.01
C ASP A 38 -7.23 10.69 -2.29
N VAL A 39 -6.59 9.67 -1.71
CA VAL A 39 -7.08 8.30 -1.72
C VAL A 39 -7.93 8.11 -0.47
N ASP A 40 -9.21 7.79 -0.63
CA ASP A 40 -10.13 7.66 0.50
C ASP A 40 -9.78 6.43 1.37
N PHE A 41 -9.62 5.27 0.74
CA PHE A 41 -9.23 4.01 1.38
C PHE A 41 -8.68 3.04 0.33
N LEU A 42 -8.05 1.96 0.80
CA LEU A 42 -7.54 0.87 -0.01
C LEU A 42 -8.23 -0.43 0.41
N GLU A 43 -8.86 -1.11 -0.55
CA GLU A 43 -9.39 -2.47 -0.33
C GLU A 43 -8.31 -3.51 -0.64
N VAL A 44 -8.06 -4.41 0.30
CA VAL A 44 -7.04 -5.46 0.18
C VAL A 44 -7.70 -6.82 0.35
N ASN A 45 -7.55 -7.67 -0.66
CA ASN A 45 -7.96 -9.06 -0.60
C ASN A 45 -6.95 -9.86 0.25
N VAL A 46 -7.42 -10.62 1.23
CA VAL A 46 -6.59 -11.42 2.13
C VAL A 46 -7.12 -12.85 2.23
N ALA A 47 -6.20 -13.82 2.36
CA ALA A 47 -6.54 -15.23 2.48
C ALA A 47 -7.08 -15.62 3.86
N ASP A 48 -6.61 -14.95 4.93
CA ASP A 48 -7.10 -15.12 6.31
C ASP A 48 -7.47 -13.75 6.90
N LEU A 49 -8.76 -13.45 6.88
CA LEU A 49 -9.27 -12.17 7.36
C LEU A 49 -8.99 -11.95 8.85
N ALA A 50 -9.10 -12.98 9.68
CA ALA A 50 -8.91 -12.84 11.13
C ALA A 50 -7.45 -12.56 11.47
N GLN A 51 -6.51 -13.25 10.81
CA GLN A 51 -5.08 -13.02 10.98
C GLN A 51 -4.69 -11.60 10.54
N SER A 52 -5.14 -11.16 9.37
CA SER A 52 -4.87 -9.81 8.87
C SER A 52 -5.49 -8.74 9.77
N GLN A 53 -6.76 -8.90 10.17
CA GLN A 53 -7.41 -7.97 11.10
C GLN A 53 -6.65 -7.83 12.43
N GLU A 54 -6.12 -8.93 12.98
CA GLU A 54 -5.37 -8.88 14.23
C GLU A 54 -4.04 -8.11 14.09
N LEU A 55 -3.38 -8.15 12.92
CA LEU A 55 -2.22 -7.31 12.65
C LEU A 55 -2.61 -5.84 12.50
N TYR A 56 -3.55 -5.53 11.60
CA TYR A 56 -3.93 -4.14 11.29
C TYR A 56 -4.56 -3.44 12.49
N ARG A 57 -5.28 -4.15 13.39
CA ARG A 57 -5.81 -3.59 14.65
C ARG A 57 -4.74 -2.97 15.55
N ARG A 58 -3.48 -3.40 15.43
CA ARG A 58 -2.34 -2.85 16.19
C ARG A 58 -1.87 -1.49 15.65
N LEU A 59 -2.36 -1.11 14.46
CA LEU A 59 -2.08 0.13 13.75
C LEU A 59 -3.41 0.88 13.47
N PRO A 60 -4.06 1.47 14.48
CA PRO A 60 -5.44 1.93 14.39
C PRO A 60 -5.67 3.02 13.34
N ASP A 61 -4.67 3.88 13.07
CA ASP A 61 -4.79 4.90 12.04
C ASP A 61 -4.71 4.29 10.64
N LEU A 62 -3.77 3.36 10.40
CA LEU A 62 -3.68 2.62 9.14
C LEU A 62 -4.93 1.74 8.91
N ALA A 63 -5.46 1.11 9.96
CA ALA A 63 -6.65 0.27 9.88
C ALA A 63 -7.93 1.03 9.47
N ARG A 64 -7.95 2.36 9.56
CA ARG A 64 -9.06 3.18 9.02
C ARG A 64 -8.99 3.38 7.52
N PHE A 65 -7.79 3.26 6.94
CA PHE A 65 -7.56 3.41 5.50
C PHE A 65 -7.52 2.06 4.77
N ILE A 66 -7.21 0.97 5.46
CA ILE A 66 -7.13 -0.37 4.86
C ILE A 66 -8.39 -1.16 5.16
N HIS A 67 -9.19 -1.42 4.13
CA HIS A 67 -10.38 -2.24 4.19
C HIS A 67 -10.03 -3.66 3.73
N LEU A 68 -10.08 -4.61 4.66
CA LEU A 68 -9.74 -6.00 4.37
C LEU A 68 -10.98 -6.76 3.89
N GLN A 69 -10.82 -7.53 2.81
CA GLN A 69 -11.83 -8.44 2.29
C GLN A 69 -11.27 -9.86 2.22
N GLU A 70 -12.00 -10.84 2.75
CA GLU A 70 -11.62 -12.24 2.60
C GLU A 70 -11.79 -12.68 1.13
N ALA A 71 -10.77 -13.31 0.57
CA ALA A 71 -10.77 -13.80 -0.80
C ALA A 71 -9.96 -15.11 -0.93
N GLN A 72 -10.10 -15.78 -2.07
CA GLN A 72 -9.31 -16.96 -2.42
C GLN A 72 -8.49 -16.67 -3.68
N GLY A 73 -7.23 -17.10 -3.67
CA GLY A 73 -6.31 -16.96 -4.80
C GLY A 73 -4.94 -17.51 -4.43
N GLU A 74 -4.28 -18.18 -5.39
CA GLU A 74 -2.97 -18.79 -5.17
C GLU A 74 -1.88 -17.73 -4.87
N ASP A 75 -2.10 -16.52 -5.36
CA ASP A 75 -1.14 -15.41 -5.26
C ASP A 75 -1.34 -14.52 -4.02
N LEU A 76 -2.41 -14.70 -3.22
CA LEU A 76 -2.72 -13.79 -2.09
C LEU A 76 -1.69 -13.80 -0.94
N GLN A 77 -0.76 -14.75 -0.94
CA GLN A 77 0.27 -14.91 0.09
C GLN A 77 1.66 -15.19 -0.49
N VAL A 78 1.86 -14.99 -1.81
CA VAL A 78 3.18 -15.16 -2.42
C VAL A 78 4.08 -13.97 -2.06
N GLU A 79 5.40 -14.15 -2.15
CA GLU A 79 6.32 -13.03 -1.90
C GLU A 79 6.01 -11.86 -2.86
N ASN A 80 6.02 -10.63 -2.33
CA ASN A 80 5.67 -9.39 -3.05
C ASN A 80 6.50 -9.05 -4.31
N LYS A 81 7.55 -9.82 -4.60
CA LYS A 81 8.39 -9.71 -5.80
C LYS A 81 8.03 -10.68 -6.92
N VAL A 82 7.09 -11.60 -6.67
CA VAL A 82 6.70 -12.68 -7.59
C VAL A 82 5.69 -12.20 -8.61
N THR A 83 4.74 -11.36 -8.19
CA THR A 83 3.64 -10.84 -9.02
C THR A 83 3.77 -9.33 -9.24
N TRP A 84 3.06 -8.83 -10.25
CA TRP A 84 2.81 -7.40 -10.39
C TRP A 84 1.53 -7.03 -9.62
N ASP A 85 1.67 -6.92 -8.30
CA ASP A 85 0.59 -6.54 -7.39
C ASP A 85 1.07 -5.47 -6.39
N LEU A 86 0.19 -5.07 -5.47
CA LEU A 86 0.53 -4.25 -4.31
C LEU A 86 1.65 -4.91 -3.50
N SER A 87 2.84 -4.32 -3.54
CA SER A 87 4.04 -4.87 -2.90
C SER A 87 4.42 -4.18 -1.59
N MET A 88 4.05 -2.91 -1.43
CA MET A 88 4.39 -2.09 -0.27
C MET A 88 3.35 -0.99 -0.01
N ILE A 89 3.08 -0.73 1.27
CA ILE A 89 2.39 0.43 1.79
C ILE A 89 3.38 1.23 2.64
N LYS A 90 3.64 2.48 2.24
CA LYS A 90 4.47 3.42 3.01
C LYS A 90 3.60 4.25 3.94
N VAL A 91 3.98 4.31 5.21
CA VAL A 91 3.26 5.01 6.29
C VAL A 91 4.21 6.02 6.93
N GLU A 92 3.88 7.30 6.76
CA GLU A 92 4.60 8.40 7.39
C GLU A 92 3.91 8.78 8.70
N LEU A 93 4.66 8.74 9.81
CA LEU A 93 4.13 8.93 11.16
C LEU A 93 4.69 10.19 11.83
N ALA A 94 3.83 10.91 12.55
CA ALA A 94 4.21 12.03 13.40
C ALA A 94 3.45 11.97 14.74
N PRO A 95 4.09 11.58 15.86
CA PRO A 95 5.49 11.18 15.99
C PRO A 95 5.77 9.76 15.48
N PHE A 96 7.02 9.49 15.08
CA PHE A 96 7.52 8.15 14.78
C PHE A 96 8.35 7.62 15.95
N ASP A 97 7.95 6.48 16.50
CA ASP A 97 8.66 5.77 17.57
C ASP A 97 8.88 4.30 17.16
N VAL A 98 10.14 3.97 16.88
CA VAL A 98 10.53 2.64 16.42
C VAL A 98 10.34 1.56 17.49
N GLU A 99 10.49 1.88 18.77
CA GLU A 99 10.38 0.88 19.84
C GLU A 99 8.91 0.55 20.12
N ASP A 100 8.03 1.56 20.11
CA ASP A 100 6.57 1.35 20.17
C ASP A 100 6.07 0.51 18.98
N LEU A 101 6.54 0.80 17.76
CA LEU A 101 6.18 -0.01 16.58
C LEU A 101 6.67 -1.45 16.68
N LYS A 102 7.90 -1.68 17.17
CA LYS A 102 8.42 -3.04 17.39
C LYS A 102 7.58 -3.82 18.38
N GLU A 103 7.18 -3.19 19.49
CA GLU A 103 6.33 -3.81 20.50
C GLU A 103 4.95 -4.18 19.93
N ARG A 104 4.33 -3.27 19.17
CA ARG A 104 3.02 -3.51 18.55
C ARG A 104 3.08 -4.59 17.47
N LEU A 105 4.08 -4.56 16.60
CA LEU A 105 4.13 -5.43 15.42
C LEU A 105 4.72 -6.81 15.74
N GLY A 106 5.60 -6.91 16.74
CA GLY A 106 6.17 -8.18 17.19
C GLY A 106 6.83 -8.95 16.04
N ASP A 107 6.41 -10.21 15.86
CA ASP A 107 6.98 -11.11 14.84
C ASP A 107 6.72 -10.68 13.39
N ALA A 108 5.84 -9.70 13.16
CA ALA A 108 5.63 -9.13 11.83
C ALA A 108 6.78 -8.20 11.38
N VAL A 109 7.63 -7.77 12.31
CA VAL A 109 8.79 -6.92 11.99
C VAL A 109 9.83 -7.72 11.21
N ASP A 110 10.09 -7.31 9.97
CA ASP A 110 11.06 -7.93 9.07
C ASP A 110 12.42 -7.22 9.17
N PHE A 111 12.42 -5.89 9.27
CA PHE A 111 13.64 -5.09 9.30
C PHE A 111 13.51 -3.82 10.13
N VAL A 112 14.58 -3.47 10.85
CA VAL A 112 14.71 -2.18 11.55
C VAL A 112 15.99 -1.51 11.09
N HIS A 113 15.89 -0.28 10.60
CA HIS A 113 17.08 0.46 10.20
C HIS A 113 17.99 0.70 11.41
N ARG A 114 19.31 0.55 11.22
CA ARG A 114 20.31 0.64 12.32
C ARG A 114 20.23 1.94 13.14
N LYS A 115 19.85 3.05 12.51
CA LYS A 115 19.70 4.35 13.20
C LYS A 115 18.30 4.57 13.77
N GLY A 116 17.39 3.60 13.63
CA GLY A 116 16.00 3.70 14.04
C GLY A 116 15.23 4.77 13.27
N THR A 117 15.54 5.00 11.99
CA THR A 117 14.87 6.04 11.18
C THR A 117 13.70 5.50 10.37
N PHE A 118 13.65 4.19 10.14
CA PHE A 118 12.51 3.50 9.54
C PHE A 118 12.47 2.04 10.00
N LEU A 119 11.31 1.41 9.84
CA LEU A 119 11.03 0.02 10.16
C LEU A 119 10.18 -0.58 9.02
N ILE A 120 10.46 -1.82 8.64
CA ILE A 120 9.66 -2.58 7.69
C ILE A 120 9.05 -3.78 8.42
N ALA A 121 7.74 -3.93 8.31
CA ALA A 121 7.02 -5.14 8.68
C ALA A 121 6.43 -5.81 7.43
N LYS A 122 6.01 -7.07 7.55
CA LYS A 122 5.26 -7.77 6.51
C LYS A 122 3.91 -8.19 7.06
N ASP A 123 2.88 -7.98 6.25
CA ASP A 123 1.55 -8.49 6.57
C ASP A 123 1.41 -9.98 6.17
N PRO A 124 0.30 -10.66 6.52
CA PRO A 124 0.08 -12.06 6.17
C PRO A 124 0.05 -12.35 4.66
N SER A 125 -0.20 -11.31 3.84
CA SER A 125 -0.18 -11.34 2.39
C SER A 125 1.19 -10.99 1.80
N GLN A 126 2.24 -10.90 2.63
CA GLN A 126 3.61 -10.54 2.26
C GLN A 126 3.77 -9.10 1.74
N ILE A 127 2.77 -8.23 1.93
CA ILE A 127 2.85 -6.81 1.61
C ILE A 127 3.76 -6.14 2.64
N GLU A 128 4.73 -5.35 2.16
CA GLU A 128 5.63 -4.61 3.04
C GLU A 128 4.92 -3.38 3.63
N LEU A 129 4.99 -3.22 4.94
CA LEU A 129 4.55 -2.03 5.65
C LEU A 129 5.78 -1.23 6.06
N TRP A 130 6.09 -0.16 5.32
CA TRP A 130 7.23 0.72 5.58
C TRP A 130 6.83 1.89 6.47
N PHE A 131 7.37 1.98 7.67
CA PHE A 131 7.12 3.08 8.60
C PHE A 131 8.33 4.00 8.71
N GLU A 132 8.12 5.30 8.56
CA GLU A 132 9.15 6.30 8.83
C GLU A 132 8.56 7.57 9.45
N ALA A 133 9.43 8.43 9.96
CA ALA A 133 9.02 9.76 10.41
C ALA A 133 8.51 10.59 9.22
N ASN A 134 7.38 11.26 9.40
CA ASN A 134 6.97 12.35 8.52
C ASN A 134 8.06 13.41 8.56
N GLN A 135 8.85 13.50 7.50
CA GLN A 135 9.80 14.58 7.32
C GLN A 135 8.95 15.76 6.85
N ASP A 136 8.65 16.70 7.75
CA ASP A 136 8.05 17.98 7.36
C ASP A 136 8.65 18.41 6.03
N GLN A 137 7.81 18.54 5.01
CA GLN A 137 8.22 18.78 3.64
C GLN A 137 9.30 19.86 3.63
N VAL A 138 10.54 19.48 3.31
CA VAL A 138 11.55 20.47 2.99
C VAL A 138 11.04 21.14 1.73
N HIS A 139 10.48 22.34 1.87
CA HIS A 139 10.14 23.20 0.76
C HIS A 139 11.41 23.42 -0.05
N ILE A 140 11.56 22.67 -1.14
CA ILE A 140 12.51 23.01 -2.18
C ILE A 140 11.84 24.10 -3.00
N SER A 141 12.00 25.35 -2.56
CA SER A 141 11.72 26.51 -3.41
C SER A 141 12.80 26.54 -4.49
N TYR A 142 12.40 26.33 -5.75
CA TYR A 142 13.22 26.76 -6.87
C TYR A 142 13.16 28.28 -6.91
N GLU A 143 14.29 28.96 -6.71
CA GLU A 143 14.42 30.37 -7.12
C GLU A 143 14.48 30.41 -8.65
N GLU A 144 13.66 31.28 -9.25
CA GLU A 144 13.57 31.52 -10.71
C GLU A 144 14.87 32.07 -11.31
#